data_AF-A0A948YFQ9-F1
#
_entry.id   AF-A0A948YFQ9-F1
#
_cell.length_a   1.000
_cell.length_b   1.000
_cell.length_c   1.000
_cell.angle_alpha   90.00
_cell.angle_beta   90.00
_cell.angle_gamma   90.00
#
_symmetry.space_group_name_H-M   'P 1'
#
loop_
_entity.id
_entity.type
_entity.pdbx_description
1 polymer ?
#
loop_
_entity_poly.entity_id
_entity_poly.type
_entity_poly.pdbx_seq_one_letter_code
_entity_poly.pdbx_strand_id
1 'polypeptide(L)'
;MKEFIPIKPLSTAVLFLVFNRLDTTKQVFAQIKKAKPPRIYIASDGAREAKTGEEVIVEEVRDYVIQNLDWECEVKTLLRDENLGCKVAVSSAIDWFFEHEDMG
;
A
#
# COMPACT_ATOMS: atom_id res chain seq x y z
N MET A 1 23.56 -4.61 -4.06
CA MET A 1 22.67 -4.85 -2.91
C MET A 1 22.51 -6.36 -2.75
N LYS A 2 22.41 -6.89 -1.52
CA LYS A 2 22.18 -8.33 -1.27
C LYS A 2 20.70 -8.66 -1.47
N GLU A 3 20.43 -9.80 -2.10
CA GLU A 3 19.10 -10.38 -2.22
C GLU A 3 18.59 -10.80 -0.84
N PHE A 4 17.33 -10.49 -0.52
CA PHE A 4 16.69 -10.97 0.70
C PHE A 4 16.18 -12.39 0.44
N ILE A 5 16.70 -13.36 1.18
CA ILE A 5 16.25 -14.75 1.12
C ILE A 5 15.70 -15.09 2.50
N PRO A 6 14.38 -15.23 2.66
CA PRO A 6 13.82 -15.59 3.94
C PRO A 6 14.17 -17.05 4.27
N ILE A 7 14.34 -17.34 5.57
CA ILE A 7 14.68 -18.70 6.05
C ILE A 7 13.55 -19.71 5.73
N LYS A 8 12.32 -19.22 5.55
CA LYS A 8 11.14 -19.97 5.13
C LYS A 8 10.28 -19.12 4.19
N PRO A 9 9.43 -19.71 3.33
CA PRO A 9 8.48 -18.96 2.53
C PRO A 9 7.63 -18.03 3.40
N LEU A 10 7.43 -16.79 2.96
CA LEU A 10 6.53 -15.86 3.64
C LEU A 10 5.08 -16.24 3.33
N SER A 11 4.25 -16.32 4.38
CA SER A 11 2.81 -16.56 4.27
C SER A 11 1.98 -15.35 4.73
N THR A 12 2.62 -14.37 5.37
CA THR A 12 2.00 -13.20 5.99
C THR A 12 1.67 -12.15 4.93
N ALA A 13 0.43 -11.64 4.96
CA ALA A 13 0.00 -10.54 4.12
C ALA A 13 0.57 -9.21 4.63
N VAL A 14 0.69 -8.22 3.73
CA VAL A 14 1.17 -6.87 4.08
C VAL A 14 0.11 -5.84 3.76
N LEU A 15 -0.29 -5.04 4.74
CA LEU A 15 -1.05 -3.80 4.54
C LEU A 15 -0.08 -2.62 4.30
N PHE A 16 -0.18 -1.99 3.14
CA PHE A 16 0.59 -0.80 2.78
C PHE A 16 -0.32 0.41 2.63
N LEU A 17 -0.22 1.31 3.61
CA LEU A 17 -0.98 2.56 3.69
C LEU A 17 -0.22 3.67 2.95
N VAL A 18 -0.86 4.26 1.94
CA VAL A 18 -0.25 5.29 1.08
C VAL A 18 -1.13 6.52 0.92
N PHE A 19 -0.51 7.64 0.56
CA PHE A 19 -1.20 8.89 0.26
C PHE A 19 -0.47 9.66 -0.83
N ASN A 20 0.20 10.78 -0.53
CA ASN A 20 0.73 11.73 -1.51
C ASN A 20 2.26 11.91 -1.47
N ARG A 21 3.03 10.92 -0.99
CA ARG A 21 4.49 11.00 -0.85
C ARG A 21 5.23 9.96 -1.70
N LEU A 22 5.31 10.21 -3.01
CA LEU A 22 5.87 9.27 -3.98
C LEU A 22 7.28 8.79 -3.63
N ASP A 23 8.21 9.67 -3.27
CA ASP A 23 9.60 9.28 -3.00
C ASP A 23 9.74 8.35 -1.79
N THR A 24 8.95 8.58 -0.74
CA THR A 24 8.93 7.70 0.44
C THR A 24 8.24 6.38 0.10
N THR A 25 7.13 6.42 -0.64
CA THR A 25 6.44 5.23 -1.14
C THR A 25 7.39 4.34 -1.93
N LYS A 26 8.18 4.91 -2.85
CA LYS A 26 9.19 4.19 -3.65
C LYS A 26 10.18 3.43 -2.77
N GLN A 27 10.69 4.08 -1.72
CA GLN A 27 11.69 3.50 -0.82
C GLN A 27 11.13 2.34 0.01
N VAL A 28 9.93 2.51 0.57
CA VAL A 28 9.26 1.45 1.37
C VAL A 28 8.86 0.29 0.46
N PHE A 29 8.22 0.60 -0.67
CA PHE A 29 7.78 -0.42 -1.62
C PHE A 29 8.95 -1.23 -2.16
N ALA A 30 10.12 -0.62 -2.40
CA ALA A 30 11.32 -1.35 -2.79
C ALA A 30 11.77 -2.40 -1.75
N GLN A 31 11.48 -2.23 -0.46
CA GLN A 31 11.74 -3.28 0.55
C GLN A 31 10.65 -4.34 0.55
N ILE A 32 9.37 -3.95 0.39
CA ILE A 32 8.26 -4.90 0.24
C ILE A 32 8.51 -5.83 -0.96
N LYS A 33 8.96 -5.28 -2.10
CA LYS A 33 9.36 -6.03 -3.29
C LYS A 33 10.47 -7.05 -3.04
N LYS A 34 11.40 -6.78 -2.12
CA LYS A 34 12.44 -7.75 -1.75
C LYS A 34 11.87 -8.90 -0.93
N ALA A 35 10.91 -8.60 -0.06
CA ALA A 35 10.24 -9.62 0.75
C ALA A 35 9.31 -10.51 -0.10
N LYS A 36 8.70 -9.94 -1.16
CA LYS A 36 7.74 -10.64 -2.04
C LYS A 36 6.61 -11.30 -1.24
N PRO A 37 5.82 -10.53 -0.47
CA PRO A 37 4.72 -11.12 0.28
C PRO A 37 3.72 -11.78 -0.70
N PRO A 38 3.11 -12.91 -0.32
CA PRO A 38 2.17 -13.60 -1.20
C PRO A 38 0.87 -12.81 -1.41
N ARG A 39 0.54 -11.89 -0.49
CA ARG A 39 -0.63 -11.02 -0.56
C ARG A 39 -0.27 -9.62 -0.11
N ILE A 40 -0.74 -8.61 -0.83
CA ILE A 40 -0.56 -7.21 -0.48
C ILE A 40 -1.89 -6.46 -0.56
N TYR A 41 -2.14 -5.67 0.48
CA TYR A 41 -3.30 -4.82 0.61
C TYR A 41 -2.82 -3.39 0.49
N ILE A 42 -3.31 -2.65 -0.50
CA ILE A 42 -2.92 -1.27 -0.74
C ILE A 42 -4.11 -0.38 -0.38
N ALA A 43 -3.99 0.38 0.69
CA ALA A 43 -5.02 1.33 1.11
C ALA A 43 -4.51 2.75 0.89
N SER A 44 -5.19 3.49 0.03
CA SER A 44 -4.86 4.86 -0.35
C SER A 44 -5.98 5.80 0.06
N ASP A 45 -5.64 6.80 0.88
CA ASP A 45 -6.57 7.89 1.17
C ASP A 45 -6.77 8.78 -0.06
N GLY A 46 -7.89 9.50 -0.13
CA GLY A 46 -8.17 10.42 -1.24
C GLY A 46 -7.44 11.75 -1.11
N ALA A 47 -7.39 12.52 -2.19
CA ALA A 47 -6.85 13.88 -2.19
C ALA A 47 -7.69 14.80 -1.29
N ARG A 48 -7.04 15.79 -0.67
CA ARG A 48 -7.77 16.80 0.09
C ARG A 48 -8.42 17.78 -0.87
N GLU A 49 -9.74 17.91 -0.80
CA GLU A 49 -10.53 18.82 -1.64
C GLU A 49 -9.96 20.26 -1.67
N ALA A 50 -9.49 20.74 -0.52
CA ALA A 50 -8.92 22.08 -0.37
C ALA A 50 -7.52 22.26 -1.01
N LYS A 51 -6.92 21.22 -1.61
CA LYS A 51 -5.56 21.27 -2.15
C LYS A 51 -5.50 20.86 -3.62
N THR A 52 -5.67 21.84 -4.49
CA THR A 52 -5.57 21.69 -5.96
C THR A 52 -4.26 21.02 -6.38
N GLY A 53 -4.34 20.05 -7.30
CA GLY A 53 -3.21 19.31 -7.84
C GLY A 53 -2.78 18.11 -6.98
N GLU A 54 -3.34 17.93 -5.78
CA GLU A 54 -3.03 16.77 -4.94
C GLU A 54 -3.61 15.47 -5.51
N GLU A 55 -4.70 15.54 -6.26
CA GLU A 55 -5.29 14.43 -6.99
C GLU A 55 -4.28 13.76 -7.93
N VAL A 56 -3.46 14.55 -8.63
CA VAL A 56 -2.42 14.03 -9.54
C VAL A 56 -1.35 13.30 -8.73
N ILE A 57 -0.90 13.87 -7.61
CA ILE A 57 0.15 13.28 -6.78
C ILE A 57 -0.33 11.97 -6.14
N VAL A 58 -1.59 11.93 -5.67
CA VAL A 58 -2.19 10.71 -5.11
C VAL A 58 -2.30 9.64 -6.18
N GLU A 59 -2.71 10.00 -7.39
CA GLU A 59 -2.81 9.06 -8.51
C GLU A 59 -1.43 8.52 -8.91
N GLU A 60 -0.39 9.37 -8.99
CA GLU A 60 0.99 8.93 -9.24
C GLU A 60 1.48 7.91 -8.19
N VAL A 61 1.09 8.08 -6.92
CA VAL A 61 1.43 7.14 -5.86
C VAL A 61 0.69 5.81 -6.06
N ARG A 62 -0.60 5.84 -6.38
CA ARG A 62 -1.43 4.66 -6.65
C ARG A 62 -0.91 3.87 -7.85
N ASP A 63 -0.70 4.57 -8.96
CA ASP A 63 -0.14 4.01 -10.18
C ASP A 63 1.20 3.34 -9.92
N TYR A 64 2.10 4.02 -9.22
CA TYR A 64 3.41 3.46 -8.92
C TYR A 64 3.31 2.13 -8.17
N VAL A 65 2.51 2.04 -7.11
CA VAL A 65 2.45 0.80 -6.31
C VAL A 65 1.72 -0.33 -7.02
N ILE A 66 0.72 -0.03 -7.86
CA ILE A 66 -0.03 -1.05 -8.62
C ILE A 66 0.81 -1.58 -9.79
N GLN A 67 1.45 -0.70 -10.56
CA GLN A 67 2.19 -1.07 -11.77
C GLN A 67 3.53 -1.76 -11.47
N ASN A 68 4.09 -1.60 -10.27
CA ASN A 68 5.39 -2.15 -9.91
C ASN A 68 5.32 -3.49 -9.15
N LEU A 69 4.16 -4.15 -9.13
CA LEU A 69 3.98 -5.51 -8.61
C LEU A 69 4.44 -6.53 -9.67
N ASP A 70 5.68 -7.02 -9.53
CA ASP A 70 6.36 -7.89 -10.50
C ASP A 70 6.65 -9.31 -9.98
N TRP A 71 5.88 -9.76 -8.99
CA TRP A 71 5.94 -11.13 -8.46
C TRP A 71 4.53 -11.70 -8.31
N GLU A 72 4.43 -13.02 -8.15
CA GLU A 72 3.16 -13.69 -7.87
C GLU A 72 2.63 -13.23 -6.51
N CYS A 73 1.59 -12.40 -6.55
CA CYS A 73 1.04 -11.71 -5.39
C CYS A 73 -0.47 -11.51 -5.59
N GLU A 74 -1.28 -11.89 -4.60
CA GLU A 74 -2.67 -11.44 -4.55
C GLU A 74 -2.72 -9.98 -4.13
N VAL A 75 -3.47 -9.16 -4.87
CA VAL A 75 -3.52 -7.72 -4.65
C VAL A 75 -4.94 -7.32 -4.31
N LYS A 76 -5.11 -6.63 -3.18
CA LYS A 76 -6.39 -6.00 -2.82
C LYS A 76 -6.18 -4.50 -2.62
N THR A 77 -7.14 -3.71 -3.08
CA THR A 77 -7.04 -2.26 -3.04
C THR A 77 -8.23 -1.64 -2.33
N LEU A 78 -7.96 -0.66 -1.47
CA LEU A 78 -8.94 0.25 -0.90
C LEU A 78 -8.54 1.68 -1.28
N LEU A 79 -9.10 2.19 -2.36
CA LEU A 79 -8.79 3.52 -2.88
C LEU A 79 -9.97 4.44 -2.55
N ARG A 80 -9.72 5.48 -1.75
CA ARG A 80 -10.78 6.44 -1.38
C ARG A 80 -10.82 7.61 -2.34
N ASP A 81 -12.02 8.09 -2.65
CA ASP A 81 -12.19 9.31 -3.45
C ASP A 81 -11.80 10.55 -2.65
N GLU A 82 -12.15 10.58 -1.36
CA GLU A 82 -11.94 11.72 -0.46
C GLU A 82 -10.91 11.43 0.63
N ASN A 83 -10.25 12.49 1.13
CA ASN A 83 -9.34 12.40 2.26
C ASN A 83 -10.11 12.25 3.59
N LEU A 84 -10.04 11.07 4.22
CA LEU A 84 -10.63 10.86 5.55
C LEU A 84 -9.66 11.22 6.68
N GLY A 85 -8.39 11.45 6.34
CA GLY A 85 -7.34 11.81 7.29
C GLY A 85 -6.89 10.64 8.15
N CYS A 86 -5.70 10.78 8.76
CA CYS A 86 -4.98 9.67 9.40
C CYS A 86 -5.83 8.86 10.39
N LYS A 87 -6.62 9.50 11.25
CA LYS A 87 -7.39 8.81 12.29
C LYS A 87 -8.37 7.80 11.69
N VAL A 88 -9.21 8.23 10.75
CA VAL A 88 -10.28 7.41 10.18
C VAL A 88 -9.74 6.55 9.06
N ALA A 89 -8.88 7.11 8.21
CA ALA A 89 -8.34 6.43 7.05
C ALA A 89 -7.52 5.19 7.44
N VAL A 90 -6.69 5.32 8.48
CA VAL A 90 -5.83 4.22 8.96
C VAL A 90 -6.64 3.19 9.71
N SER A 91 -7.50 3.59 10.67
CA SER A 91 -8.26 2.61 11.47
C SER A 91 -9.15 1.74 10.59
N SER A 92 -9.92 2.35 9.68
CA SER A 92 -10.81 1.59 8.80
C SER A 92 -10.07 0.78 7.74
N ALA A 93 -8.84 1.16 7.36
CA ALA A 93 -8.01 0.32 6.49
C ALA A 93 -7.45 -0.90 7.23
N ILE A 94 -7.13 -0.77 8.52
CA ILE A 94 -6.73 -1.89 9.38
C ILE A 94 -7.93 -2.83 9.60
N ASP A 95 -9.11 -2.29 9.89
CA ASP A 95 -10.34 -3.08 10.04
C ASP A 95 -10.62 -3.86 8.75
N TRP A 96 -10.64 -3.17 7.60
CA TRP A 96 -10.80 -3.79 6.28
C TRP A 96 -9.76 -4.88 6.00
N PHE A 97 -8.50 -4.70 6.41
CA PHE A 97 -7.46 -5.72 6.25
C PHE A 97 -7.79 -6.98 7.06
N PHE A 98 -8.16 -6.83 8.33
CA PHE A 98 -8.47 -7.95 9.23
C PHE A 98 -9.85 -8.58 8.99
N GLU A 99 -10.72 -7.98 8.18
CA GLU A 99 -11.90 -8.66 7.63
C GLU A 99 -11.52 -9.79 6.65
N HIS A 100 -10.29 -9.75 6.10
CA HIS A 100 -9.83 -10.69 5.08
C HIS A 100 -8.65 -11.58 5.53
N GLU A 101 -7.93 -11.17 6.58
CA GLU A 101 -6.74 -11.87 7.07
C GLU A 101 -6.82 -12.08 8.59
N ASP A 102 -6.40 -13.23 9.09
CA ASP A 102 -6.30 -13.50 10.54
C ASP A 102 -5.07 -12.84 11.18
N MET A 103 -4.06 -12.47 10.37
CA MET A 103 -2.78 -11.91 10.82
C MET A 103 -2.10 -11.06 9.73
N GLY A 104 -1.25 -10.11 10.14
CA GLY A 104 -0.44 -9.26 9.25
C GLY A 104 0.67 -8.53 10.00
#